data_AF-A0A9P9BJF4-F1
#
_entry.id   AF-A0A9P9BJF4-F1
#
_cell.length_a   1.000
_cell.length_b   1.000
_cell.length_c   1.000
_cell.angle_alpha   90.00
_cell.angle_beta   90.00
_cell.angle_gamma   90.00
#
_symmetry.space_group_name_H-M   'P 1'
#
loop_
_entity.id
_entity.type
_entity.pdbx_description
1 polymer ?
#
loop_
_entity_poly.entity_id
_entity_poly.type
_entity_poly.pdbx_seq_one_letter_code
_entity_poly.pdbx_strand_id
1 'polypeptide(L)'
;MPVVKRPRRFASETHYEQLAIQMWANDWHSYSYPVVRIMDWAAMYAAICSGSRIGEYFESTCRSGSGRGLRFRDVKLVVFYNEEERPELGLLLVRDAKGMTYIPHQRPKHVIYEGIDSGPLFRNGMLFHIAFLLAKQAIAGCETIDTLFARKPNPGDNISIIPWVKGIEDDPFYPNIHSNDVERAGSIASRIRALGFRAGFANPPRAHDFRASTLYRVGKLHSEADRRIFAGQSDNRTWDTYYAPRIAADGQGSVFRSKRGPRTNIIEHFLDLTILRNPALLQALPAESRAKFEESQAIQELRAEMEKLQHGDASDPKRAKKIQELYQQRRRLEREAVRELQAEHSASTAEATSQLCYHRSYFDRVRYLMPERDRLATDLFQSTGLRGELGHRVLRDLIAICTQTTEVQFRRGLEPDKCNCNQSEK
;
A
#
# COMPACT_ATOMS: atom_id res chain seq x y z
N MET A 1 0.99 -37.25 0.62
CA MET A 1 0.24 -36.51 1.66
C MET A 1 -0.70 -35.55 0.98
N PRO A 2 -1.99 -35.46 1.34
CA PRO A 2 -2.86 -34.43 0.80
C PRO A 2 -2.30 -33.06 1.19
N VAL A 3 -2.17 -32.15 0.22
CA VAL A 3 -1.74 -30.77 0.46
C VAL A 3 -2.81 -30.10 1.30
N VAL A 4 -2.62 -30.07 2.62
CA VAL A 4 -3.54 -29.39 3.54
C VAL A 4 -3.57 -27.91 3.13
N LYS A 5 -4.70 -27.49 2.57
CA LYS A 5 -4.90 -26.10 2.17
C LYS A 5 -4.83 -25.24 3.43
N ARG A 6 -3.93 -24.24 3.42
CA ARG A 6 -3.78 -23.31 4.55
C ARG A 6 -5.12 -22.66 4.90
N PRO A 7 -5.44 -22.49 6.19
CA PRO A 7 -6.65 -21.78 6.62
C PRO A 7 -6.73 -20.39 5.98
N ARG A 8 -7.95 -19.96 5.62
CA ARG A 8 -8.18 -18.59 5.16
C ARG A 8 -8.01 -17.63 6.34
N ARG A 9 -7.32 -16.52 6.10
CA ARG A 9 -7.16 -15.41 7.03
C ARG A 9 -7.95 -14.20 6.54
N PHE A 10 -8.25 -13.31 7.48
CA PHE A 10 -9.11 -12.16 7.28
C PHE A 10 -8.40 -10.92 7.83
N ALA A 11 -8.05 -9.99 6.96
CA ALA A 11 -7.46 -8.71 7.36
C ALA A 11 -8.57 -7.65 7.49
N SER A 12 -8.61 -6.96 8.61
CA SER A 12 -9.62 -5.95 8.93
C SER A 12 -9.10 -4.52 8.81
N GLU A 13 -9.97 -3.57 9.13
CA GLU A 13 -9.64 -2.16 9.27
C GLU A 13 -8.50 -1.94 10.28
N THR A 14 -8.49 -2.67 11.39
CA THR A 14 -7.38 -2.64 12.37
C THR A 14 -6.05 -2.94 11.70
N HIS A 15 -6.00 -3.95 10.82
CA HIS A 15 -4.78 -4.30 10.11
C HIS A 15 -4.35 -3.20 9.13
N TYR A 16 -5.30 -2.61 8.41
CA TYR A 16 -5.06 -1.48 7.52
C TYR A 16 -4.49 -0.27 8.27
N GLU A 17 -5.06 0.06 9.43
CA GLU A 17 -4.59 1.15 10.28
C GLU A 17 -3.19 0.89 10.85
N GLN A 18 -2.88 -0.33 11.29
CA GLN A 18 -1.53 -0.66 11.75
C GLN A 18 -0.48 -0.53 10.63
N LEU A 19 -0.86 -0.84 9.38
CA LEU A 19 0.00 -0.58 8.21
C LEU A 19 0.15 0.93 7.95
N ALA A 20 -0.91 1.72 8.12
CA ALA A 20 -0.90 3.18 7.97
C ALA A 20 0.04 3.82 8.98
N ILE A 21 -0.15 3.50 10.26
CA ILE A 21 0.67 3.95 11.37
C ILE A 21 2.13 3.62 11.13
N GLN A 22 2.42 2.39 10.67
CA GLN A 22 3.79 2.06 10.31
C GLN A 22 4.30 2.96 9.19
N MET A 23 3.66 2.92 8.02
CA MET A 23 4.15 3.56 6.79
C MET A 23 4.34 5.07 6.88
N TRP A 24 3.42 5.75 7.59
CA TRP A 24 3.35 7.21 7.62
C TRP A 24 3.90 7.82 8.90
N ALA A 25 3.73 7.16 10.06
CA ALA A 25 4.14 7.72 11.34
C ALA A 25 5.43 7.13 11.92
N ASN A 26 5.79 5.90 11.58
CA ASN A 26 6.90 5.19 12.26
C ASN A 26 8.02 4.70 11.34
N ASP A 27 7.88 4.74 10.02
CA ASP A 27 8.76 3.94 9.15
C ASP A 27 9.87 4.75 8.48
N TRP A 28 11.13 4.48 8.84
CA TRP A 28 12.31 5.00 8.15
C TRP A 28 12.56 4.36 6.77
N HIS A 29 11.80 3.35 6.35
CA HIS A 29 12.03 2.72 5.06
C HIS A 29 12.12 3.75 3.92
N SER A 30 13.29 3.81 3.28
CA SER A 30 13.56 4.71 2.15
C SER A 30 13.17 4.02 0.85
N TYR A 31 12.23 4.61 0.12
CA TYR A 31 11.98 4.23 -1.26
C TYR A 31 13.05 4.85 -2.17
N SER A 32 13.40 4.18 -3.27
CA SER A 32 14.29 4.76 -4.28
C SER A 32 13.67 6.02 -4.92
N TYR A 33 12.34 6.02 -5.03
CA TYR A 33 11.55 7.17 -5.47
C TYR A 33 10.40 7.35 -4.48
N PRO A 34 10.31 8.50 -3.78
CA PRO A 34 9.30 8.73 -2.75
C PRO A 34 7.85 8.56 -3.24
N VAL A 35 7.57 8.90 -4.50
CA VAL A 35 6.25 8.70 -5.15
C VAL A 35 5.74 7.26 -5.05
N VAL A 36 6.63 6.26 -5.01
CA VAL A 36 6.23 4.84 -4.89
C VAL A 36 5.49 4.59 -3.58
N ARG A 37 5.82 5.31 -2.49
CA ARG A 37 5.08 5.26 -1.21
C ARG A 37 3.62 5.63 -1.42
N ILE A 38 3.37 6.72 -2.14
CA ILE A 38 2.03 7.25 -2.39
C ILE A 38 1.25 6.30 -3.30
N MET A 39 1.87 5.85 -4.40
CA MET A 39 1.26 4.90 -5.33
C MET A 39 0.95 3.56 -4.68
N ASP A 40 1.85 3.02 -3.84
CA ASP A 40 1.60 1.77 -3.10
C ASP A 40 0.41 1.89 -2.16
N TRP A 41 0.25 3.03 -1.48
CA TRP A 41 -0.87 3.27 -0.58
C TRP A 41 -2.20 3.41 -1.35
N ALA A 42 -2.21 4.22 -2.41
CA ALA A 42 -3.36 4.39 -3.31
C ALA A 42 -3.80 3.05 -3.95
N ALA A 43 -2.82 2.25 -4.39
CA ALA A 43 -3.01 0.91 -4.93
C ALA A 43 -3.62 -0.05 -3.90
N MET A 44 -3.11 -0.04 -2.68
CA MET A 44 -3.61 -0.87 -1.59
C MET A 44 -5.04 -0.49 -1.25
N TYR A 45 -5.35 0.82 -1.13
CA TYR A 45 -6.71 1.31 -0.89
C TYR A 45 -7.67 0.81 -1.99
N ALA A 46 -7.31 1.01 -3.26
CA ALA A 46 -8.13 0.59 -4.38
C ALA A 46 -8.38 -0.93 -4.37
N ALA A 47 -7.35 -1.74 -4.07
CA ALA A 47 -7.50 -3.19 -4.00
C ALA A 47 -8.40 -3.65 -2.83
N ILE A 48 -8.29 -3.01 -1.67
CA ILE A 48 -9.09 -3.33 -0.48
C ILE A 48 -10.57 -2.97 -0.73
N CYS A 49 -10.85 -1.75 -1.16
CA CYS A 49 -12.22 -1.23 -1.30
C CYS A 49 -12.97 -1.82 -2.50
N SER A 50 -12.28 -2.29 -3.54
CA SER A 50 -12.90 -3.02 -4.67
C SER A 50 -12.96 -4.54 -4.44
N GLY A 51 -12.35 -5.02 -3.36
CA GLY A 51 -12.05 -6.42 -3.14
C GLY A 51 -11.36 -7.08 -4.34
N SER A 52 -10.60 -6.35 -5.16
CA SER A 52 -9.98 -6.87 -6.38
C SER A 52 -8.85 -7.85 -6.07
N ARG A 53 -8.48 -8.67 -7.05
CA ARG A 53 -7.18 -9.32 -7.01
C ARG A 53 -6.16 -8.27 -7.43
N ILE A 54 -5.00 -8.23 -6.77
CA ILE A 54 -3.94 -7.28 -7.11
C ILE A 54 -3.58 -7.31 -8.61
N GLY A 55 -3.54 -8.50 -9.21
CA GLY A 55 -3.31 -8.69 -10.64
C GLY A 55 -4.44 -8.22 -11.57
N GLU A 56 -5.52 -7.60 -11.07
CA GLU A 56 -6.58 -6.99 -11.89
C GLU A 56 -6.30 -5.50 -12.16
N TYR A 57 -5.47 -4.86 -11.32
CA TYR A 57 -4.98 -3.48 -11.52
C TYR A 57 -3.53 -3.43 -12.04
N PHE A 58 -2.74 -4.44 -11.70
CA PHE A 58 -1.31 -4.50 -12.00
C PHE A 58 -0.99 -5.65 -12.95
N GLU A 59 0.22 -5.67 -13.50
CA GLU A 59 0.68 -6.80 -14.30
C GLU A 59 0.90 -8.02 -13.39
N SER A 60 0.03 -9.03 -13.54
CA SER A 60 0.12 -10.28 -12.77
C SER A 60 1.33 -11.11 -13.22
N THR A 61 1.93 -11.82 -12.27
CA THR A 61 3.03 -12.76 -12.54
C THR A 61 2.61 -13.89 -13.49
N CYS A 62 1.32 -14.23 -13.53
CA CYS A 62 0.76 -15.20 -14.48
C CYS A 62 0.57 -14.64 -15.91
N ARG A 63 0.86 -13.35 -16.12
CA ARG A 63 0.76 -12.65 -17.43
C ARG A 63 1.95 -11.71 -17.65
N SER A 64 3.13 -12.10 -17.17
CA SER A 64 4.34 -11.28 -17.27
C SER A 64 4.63 -10.89 -18.72
N GLY A 65 4.92 -9.61 -18.98
CA GLY A 65 5.21 -9.09 -20.32
C GLY A 65 3.97 -8.87 -21.20
N SER A 66 2.77 -8.92 -20.63
CA SER A 66 1.53 -8.64 -21.37
C SER A 66 1.18 -7.15 -21.44
N GLY A 67 1.80 -6.31 -20.60
CA GLY A 67 1.45 -4.89 -20.47
C GLY A 67 0.03 -4.67 -19.97
N ARG A 68 -0.61 -5.71 -19.39
CA ARG A 68 -1.98 -5.66 -18.88
C ARG A 68 -2.01 -5.12 -17.46
N GLY A 69 -2.80 -4.08 -17.28
CA GLY A 69 -3.18 -3.49 -16.01
C GLY A 69 -4.08 -2.28 -16.27
N LEU A 70 -4.32 -1.52 -15.21
CA LEU A 70 -5.19 -0.36 -15.25
C LEU A 70 -4.50 0.79 -16.02
N ARG A 71 -5.16 1.32 -17.04
CA ARG A 71 -4.73 2.52 -17.80
C ARG A 71 -5.69 3.68 -17.55
N PHE A 72 -5.31 4.90 -17.92
CA PHE A 72 -6.18 6.07 -17.75
C PHE A 72 -7.54 5.92 -18.46
N ARG A 73 -7.58 5.29 -19.64
CA ARG A 73 -8.85 4.96 -20.33
C ARG A 73 -9.79 4.04 -19.54
N ASP A 74 -9.25 3.26 -18.60
CA ASP A 74 -10.01 2.34 -17.75
C ASP A 74 -10.49 3.01 -16.45
N VAL A 75 -10.16 4.29 -16.24
CA VAL A 75 -10.48 5.08 -15.05
C VAL A 75 -11.23 6.34 -15.43
N LYS A 76 -12.33 6.64 -14.73
CA LYS A 76 -13.02 7.94 -14.86
C LYS A 76 -12.89 8.70 -13.55
N LEU A 77 -12.31 9.89 -13.60
CA LEU A 77 -12.45 10.89 -12.55
C LEU A 77 -13.78 11.61 -12.75
N VAL A 78 -14.56 11.73 -11.69
CA VAL A 78 -15.87 12.38 -11.70
C VAL A 78 -15.97 13.39 -10.57
N VAL A 79 -16.81 14.40 -10.77
CA VAL A 79 -17.36 15.22 -9.71
C VAL A 79 -18.86 14.97 -9.65
N PHE A 80 -19.42 14.81 -8.46
CA PHE A 80 -20.85 14.56 -8.24
C PHE A 80 -21.34 15.30 -7.00
N TYR A 81 -22.64 15.57 -6.91
CA TYR A 81 -23.25 16.07 -5.68
C TYR A 81 -23.55 14.92 -4.72
N ASN A 82 -23.09 15.02 -3.47
CA ASN A 82 -23.42 14.08 -2.41
C ASN A 82 -24.86 14.31 -1.90
N GLU A 83 -25.27 13.54 -0.89
CA GLU A 83 -26.62 13.60 -0.30
C GLU A 83 -26.96 14.97 0.33
N GLU A 84 -25.95 15.80 0.60
CA GLU A 84 -26.09 17.14 1.16
C GLU A 84 -25.85 18.25 0.11
N GLU A 85 -25.92 17.90 -1.18
CA GLU A 85 -25.71 18.80 -2.32
C GLU A 85 -24.31 19.44 -2.37
N ARG A 86 -23.32 18.82 -1.73
CA ARG A 86 -21.92 19.27 -1.77
C ARG A 86 -21.15 18.52 -2.86
N PRO A 87 -20.31 19.20 -3.66
CA PRO A 87 -19.53 18.54 -4.70
C PRO A 87 -18.43 17.67 -4.07
N GLU A 88 -18.37 16.41 -4.50
CA GLU A 88 -17.35 15.44 -4.14
C GLU A 88 -16.70 14.85 -5.39
N LEU A 89 -15.47 14.36 -5.23
CA LEU A 89 -14.76 13.63 -6.29
C LEU A 89 -14.94 12.12 -6.14
N GLY A 90 -14.94 11.44 -7.28
CA GLY A 90 -14.94 9.99 -7.36
C GLY A 90 -14.04 9.46 -8.47
N LEU A 91 -13.56 8.23 -8.29
CA LEU A 91 -12.87 7.43 -9.29
C LEU A 91 -13.67 6.18 -9.58
N LEU A 92 -14.10 6.02 -10.83
CA LEU A 92 -14.65 4.76 -11.33
C LEU A 92 -13.52 3.95 -11.97
N LEU A 93 -13.18 2.82 -11.36
CA LEU A 93 -12.16 1.89 -11.83
C LEU A 93 -12.80 0.72 -12.57
N VAL A 94 -12.45 0.50 -13.83
CA VAL A 94 -12.85 -0.68 -14.61
C VAL A 94 -11.72 -1.69 -14.60
N ARG A 95 -11.90 -2.82 -13.91
CA ARG A 95 -10.79 -3.78 -13.72
C ARG A 95 -10.79 -4.90 -14.75
N ASP A 96 -9.61 -5.34 -15.12
CA ASP A 96 -9.41 -6.47 -16.01
C ASP A 96 -9.48 -7.79 -15.23
N ALA A 97 -10.69 -8.15 -14.80
CA ALA A 97 -10.96 -9.31 -13.96
C ALA A 97 -10.62 -10.65 -14.66
N LYS A 98 -10.26 -11.66 -13.86
CA LYS A 98 -9.91 -12.99 -14.37
C LYS A 98 -11.05 -13.56 -15.21
N GLY A 99 -10.73 -14.02 -16.42
CA GLY A 99 -11.70 -14.61 -17.35
C GLY A 99 -12.54 -13.57 -18.13
N MET A 100 -12.32 -12.28 -17.90
CA MET A 100 -13.13 -11.20 -18.50
C MET A 100 -12.40 -10.37 -19.56
N THR A 101 -11.31 -10.91 -20.12
CA THR A 101 -10.51 -10.24 -21.16
C THR A 101 -11.33 -9.97 -22.42
N TYR A 102 -12.09 -10.96 -22.88
CA TYR A 102 -12.82 -10.93 -24.14
C TYR A 102 -14.31 -10.56 -23.98
N ILE A 103 -14.72 -10.22 -22.75
CA ILE A 103 -16.08 -9.80 -22.40
C ILE A 103 -16.02 -8.50 -21.59
N PRO A 104 -15.47 -7.41 -22.19
CA PRO A 104 -15.21 -6.16 -21.46
C PRO A 104 -16.46 -5.54 -20.85
N HIS A 105 -17.65 -5.78 -21.42
CA HIS A 105 -18.93 -5.32 -20.89
C HIS A 105 -19.31 -5.97 -19.55
N GLN A 106 -18.72 -7.12 -19.19
CA GLN A 106 -18.94 -7.80 -17.91
C GLN A 106 -17.89 -7.46 -16.85
N ARG A 107 -16.90 -6.62 -17.18
CA ARG A 107 -15.85 -6.24 -16.23
C ARG A 107 -16.45 -5.50 -15.04
N PRO A 108 -16.10 -5.88 -13.79
CA PRO A 108 -16.54 -5.18 -12.61
C PRO A 108 -16.05 -3.74 -12.61
N LYS A 109 -16.94 -2.83 -12.22
CA LYS A 109 -16.64 -1.42 -12.03
C LYS A 109 -16.71 -1.12 -10.53
N HIS A 110 -15.76 -0.35 -10.03
CA HIS A 110 -15.65 -0.03 -8.61
C HIS A 110 -15.49 1.47 -8.43
N VAL A 111 -16.26 2.04 -7.50
CA VAL A 111 -16.20 3.46 -7.18
C VAL A 111 -15.36 3.64 -5.92
N ILE A 112 -14.45 4.60 -5.96
CA ILE A 112 -13.76 5.19 -4.82
C ILE A 112 -14.14 6.67 -4.80
N TYR A 113 -14.32 7.28 -3.63
CA TYR A 113 -14.80 8.66 -3.52
C TYR A 113 -14.26 9.35 -2.28
N GLU A 114 -14.43 10.67 -2.20
CA GLU A 114 -13.79 11.53 -1.18
C GLU A 114 -14.16 11.13 0.24
N GLY A 115 -15.36 10.64 0.54
CA GLY A 115 -15.56 9.96 1.81
C GLY A 115 -17.00 9.62 2.16
N ILE A 116 -17.12 8.69 3.11
CA ILE A 116 -18.27 8.55 4.02
C ILE A 116 -17.73 8.98 5.39
N ASP A 117 -18.37 9.98 6.01
CA ASP A 117 -18.11 10.47 7.37
C ASP A 117 -16.70 11.04 7.69
N SER A 118 -16.63 11.80 8.79
CA SER A 118 -15.41 12.43 9.31
C SER A 118 -14.46 11.41 9.93
N GLY A 119 -13.70 10.68 9.11
CA GLY A 119 -12.63 9.77 9.53
C GLY A 119 -11.22 10.34 9.32
N PRO A 120 -10.18 9.66 9.81
CA PRO A 120 -8.79 10.02 9.54
C PRO A 120 -8.46 10.14 8.05
N LEU A 121 -7.68 11.14 7.67
CA LEU A 121 -7.32 11.42 6.26
C LEU A 121 -6.66 10.23 5.54
N PHE A 122 -5.90 9.37 6.22
CA PHE A 122 -5.30 8.17 5.60
C PHE A 122 -6.33 7.16 5.04
N ARG A 123 -7.61 7.30 5.43
CA ARG A 123 -8.75 6.49 4.97
C ARG A 123 -9.53 7.15 3.83
N ASN A 124 -9.20 8.39 3.50
CA ASN A 124 -9.82 9.10 2.40
C ASN A 124 -9.49 8.43 1.07
N GLY A 125 -10.51 8.01 0.33
CA GLY A 125 -10.31 7.21 -0.88
C GLY A 125 -9.71 7.98 -2.04
N MET A 126 -9.81 9.30 -2.05
CA MET A 126 -9.33 10.15 -3.14
C MET A 126 -7.98 10.81 -2.85
N LEU A 127 -7.64 11.01 -1.57
CA LEU A 127 -6.48 11.79 -1.14
C LEU A 127 -5.18 11.41 -1.88
N PHE A 128 -4.81 10.13 -1.84
CA PHE A 128 -3.55 9.66 -2.41
C PHE A 128 -3.59 9.61 -3.94
N HIS A 129 -4.75 9.35 -4.53
CA HIS A 129 -4.93 9.36 -5.98
C HIS A 129 -4.81 10.78 -6.53
N ILE A 130 -5.50 11.74 -5.93
CA ILE A 130 -5.42 13.15 -6.31
C ILE A 130 -3.98 13.66 -6.24
N ALA A 131 -3.24 13.30 -5.19
CA ALA A 131 -1.87 13.75 -5.02
C ALA A 131 -0.97 13.37 -6.21
N PHE A 132 -0.98 12.11 -6.67
CA PHE A 132 -0.14 11.73 -7.82
C PHE A 132 -0.74 12.18 -9.15
N LEU A 133 -2.06 12.32 -9.27
CA LEU A 133 -2.71 12.82 -10.49
C LEU A 133 -2.38 14.30 -10.74
N LEU A 134 -2.40 15.12 -9.69
CA LEU A 134 -1.98 16.52 -9.76
C LEU A 134 -0.47 16.63 -10.02
N ALA A 135 0.35 15.83 -9.33
CA ALA A 135 1.80 15.81 -9.58
C ALA A 135 2.16 15.41 -11.03
N LYS A 136 1.42 14.46 -11.64
CA LYS A 136 1.57 14.08 -13.06
C LYS A 136 0.95 15.10 -14.03
N GLN A 137 0.19 16.08 -13.54
CA GLN A 137 -0.63 16.98 -14.35
C GLN A 137 -1.57 16.21 -15.29
N ALA A 138 -2.19 15.14 -14.80
CA ALA A 138 -2.99 14.23 -15.61
C ALA A 138 -4.42 14.73 -15.87
N ILE A 139 -4.88 15.76 -15.14
CA ILE A 139 -6.27 16.23 -15.14
C ILE A 139 -6.40 17.46 -16.03
N ALA A 140 -7.21 17.39 -17.08
CA ALA A 140 -7.32 18.47 -18.05
C ALA A 140 -7.97 19.73 -17.43
N GLY A 141 -7.27 20.87 -17.54
CA GLY A 141 -7.73 22.15 -17.02
C GLY A 141 -7.79 22.21 -15.49
N CYS A 142 -7.05 21.35 -14.78
CA CYS A 142 -6.91 21.37 -13.32
C CYS A 142 -5.44 21.12 -12.94
N GLU A 143 -4.68 22.21 -12.79
CA GLU A 143 -3.26 22.15 -12.42
C GLU A 143 -3.04 22.20 -10.90
N THR A 144 -4.01 22.71 -10.15
CA THR A 144 -3.89 22.95 -8.71
C THR A 144 -5.02 22.28 -7.93
N ILE A 145 -4.79 22.07 -6.62
CA ILE A 145 -5.80 21.60 -5.68
C ILE A 145 -7.06 22.47 -5.76
N ASP A 146 -6.90 23.80 -5.76
CA ASP A 146 -8.01 24.75 -5.76
C ASP A 146 -8.84 24.65 -7.05
N THR A 147 -8.17 24.56 -8.21
CA THR A 147 -8.88 24.38 -9.50
C THR A 147 -9.62 23.06 -9.59
N LEU A 148 -9.12 22.00 -8.96
CA LEU A 148 -9.78 20.71 -8.90
C LEU A 148 -10.98 20.75 -7.94
N PHE A 149 -10.82 21.31 -6.76
CA PHE A 149 -11.90 21.38 -5.76
C PHE A 149 -12.99 22.39 -6.11
N ALA A 150 -12.70 23.38 -6.94
CA ALA A 150 -13.71 24.29 -7.48
C ALA A 150 -14.62 23.64 -8.54
N ARG A 151 -14.28 22.43 -9.04
CA ARG A 151 -15.11 21.72 -10.01
C ARG A 151 -16.49 21.39 -9.41
N LYS A 152 -17.50 21.53 -10.24
CA LYS A 152 -18.88 21.13 -9.99
C LYS A 152 -19.38 20.31 -11.17
N PRO A 153 -20.40 19.47 -10.98
CA PRO A 153 -21.14 18.91 -12.11
C PRO A 153 -21.61 20.02 -13.06
N ASN A 154 -21.75 19.68 -14.35
CA ASN A 154 -22.29 20.57 -15.36
C ASN A 154 -23.70 21.04 -14.98
N PRO A 155 -24.13 22.24 -15.42
CA PRO A 155 -25.49 22.71 -15.15
C PRO A 155 -26.55 21.69 -15.61
N GLY A 156 -27.41 21.26 -14.68
CA GLY A 156 -28.46 20.28 -14.92
C GLY A 156 -28.05 18.81 -14.70
N ASP A 157 -26.76 18.53 -14.49
CA ASP A 157 -26.26 17.19 -14.20
C ASP A 157 -25.97 17.01 -12.70
N ASN A 158 -26.23 15.81 -12.17
CA ASN A 158 -25.82 15.44 -10.80
C ASN A 158 -24.38 14.92 -10.72
N ILE A 159 -23.78 14.61 -11.86
CA ILE A 159 -22.45 14.04 -11.99
C ILE A 159 -21.83 14.43 -13.34
N SER A 160 -20.54 14.74 -13.34
CA SER A 160 -19.81 15.01 -14.59
C SER A 160 -18.43 14.37 -14.56
N ILE A 161 -17.99 13.89 -15.73
CA ILE A 161 -16.65 13.34 -15.90
C ILE A 161 -15.66 14.50 -16.03
N ILE A 162 -14.59 14.45 -15.25
CA ILE A 162 -13.45 15.35 -15.40
C ILE A 162 -12.50 14.71 -16.43
N PRO A 163 -12.23 15.37 -17.57
CA PRO A 163 -11.41 14.79 -18.61
C PRO A 163 -9.94 14.66 -18.19
N TRP A 164 -9.29 13.63 -18.72
CA TRP A 164 -7.84 13.48 -18.69
C TRP A 164 -7.18 14.41 -19.71
N VAL A 165 -5.89 14.73 -19.51
CA VAL A 165 -5.08 15.39 -20.54
C VAL A 165 -5.01 14.52 -21.80
N LYS A 166 -5.17 15.14 -22.97
CA LYS A 166 -5.16 14.44 -24.25
C LYS A 166 -3.84 13.68 -24.46
N GLY A 167 -3.93 12.42 -24.86
CA GLY A 167 -2.78 11.58 -25.20
C GLY A 167 -2.29 10.67 -24.07
N ILE A 168 -2.85 10.78 -22.86
CA ILE A 168 -2.47 9.91 -21.72
C ILE A 168 -3.37 8.68 -21.60
N GLU A 169 -4.37 8.50 -22.46
CA GLU A 169 -5.41 7.47 -22.33
C GLU A 169 -4.83 6.05 -22.23
N ASP A 170 -3.74 5.82 -22.97
CA ASP A 170 -3.00 4.56 -22.96
C ASP A 170 -1.87 4.52 -21.92
N ASP A 171 -1.57 5.60 -21.19
CA ASP A 171 -0.59 5.54 -20.10
C ASP A 171 -1.09 4.59 -18.99
N PRO A 172 -0.18 3.84 -18.33
CA PRO A 172 -0.52 3.13 -17.11
C PRO A 172 -0.99 4.09 -16.02
N PHE A 173 -2.11 3.75 -15.36
CA PHE A 173 -2.60 4.52 -14.23
C PHE A 173 -1.69 4.38 -13.01
N TYR A 174 -1.08 3.20 -12.85
CA TYR A 174 0.00 2.94 -11.90
C TYR A 174 1.26 2.51 -12.66
N PRO A 175 2.14 3.47 -13.02
CA PRO A 175 3.34 3.18 -13.79
C PRO A 175 4.45 2.58 -12.93
N ASN A 176 5.26 1.72 -13.54
CA ASN A 176 6.58 1.40 -13.04
C ASN A 176 7.48 2.62 -13.25
N ILE A 177 8.08 3.15 -12.18
CA ILE A 177 8.85 4.40 -12.23
C ILE A 177 10.06 4.34 -13.18
N HIS A 178 10.60 3.15 -13.48
CA HIS A 178 11.78 3.04 -14.34
C HIS A 178 11.42 2.86 -15.82
N SER A 179 10.46 1.98 -16.13
CA SER A 179 10.11 1.66 -17.52
C SER A 179 8.90 2.41 -18.05
N ASN A 180 8.14 3.07 -17.17
CA ASN A 180 6.84 3.68 -17.46
C ASN A 180 5.79 2.68 -17.99
N ASP A 181 6.04 1.37 -17.88
CA ASP A 181 5.05 0.32 -18.14
C ASP A 181 4.10 0.17 -16.95
N VAL A 182 3.10 -0.70 -17.08
CA VAL A 182 2.25 -1.10 -15.96
C VAL A 182 3.09 -1.70 -14.83
N GLU A 183 2.91 -1.22 -13.60
CA GLU A 183 3.61 -1.76 -12.43
C GLU A 183 3.25 -3.24 -12.18
N ARG A 184 4.22 -4.00 -11.67
CA ARG A 184 4.09 -5.44 -11.45
C ARG A 184 3.40 -5.74 -10.13
N ALA A 185 2.40 -6.62 -10.18
CA ALA A 185 1.67 -7.09 -9.01
C ALA A 185 2.59 -7.72 -7.96
N GLY A 186 3.62 -8.45 -8.41
CA GLY A 186 4.62 -9.06 -7.53
C GLY A 186 5.47 -8.04 -6.77
N SER A 187 5.81 -6.91 -7.41
CA SER A 187 6.58 -5.82 -6.80
C SER A 187 5.78 -5.17 -5.67
N ILE A 188 4.54 -4.76 -5.94
CA ILE A 188 3.66 -4.17 -4.93
C ILE A 188 3.39 -5.16 -3.79
N ALA A 189 3.06 -6.42 -4.10
CA ALA A 189 2.84 -7.44 -3.10
C ALA A 189 4.07 -7.64 -2.20
N SER A 190 5.28 -7.58 -2.77
CA SER A 190 6.53 -7.65 -2.00
C SER A 190 6.72 -6.42 -1.11
N ARG A 191 6.45 -5.21 -1.59
CA ARG A 191 6.57 -3.96 -0.81
C ARG A 191 5.57 -3.89 0.33
N ILE A 192 4.29 -4.22 0.09
CA ILE A 192 3.25 -4.30 1.14
C ILE A 192 3.60 -5.39 2.16
N ARG A 193 4.11 -6.54 1.71
CA ARG A 193 4.56 -7.60 2.64
C ARG A 193 5.73 -7.13 3.50
N ALA A 194 6.70 -6.42 2.92
CA ALA A 194 7.81 -5.82 3.65
C ALA A 194 7.31 -4.80 4.69
N LEU A 195 6.34 -3.95 4.34
CA LEU A 195 5.68 -3.04 5.27
C LEU A 195 5.04 -3.78 6.44
N GLY A 196 4.30 -4.85 6.18
CA GLY A 196 3.65 -5.62 7.25
C GLY A 196 4.65 -6.25 8.21
N PHE A 197 5.81 -6.69 7.73
CA PHE A 197 6.87 -7.15 8.62
C PHE A 197 7.36 -6.02 9.54
N ARG A 198 7.60 -4.82 8.97
CA ARG A 198 7.98 -3.62 9.74
C ARG A 198 6.91 -3.17 10.72
N ALA A 199 5.64 -3.43 10.42
CA ALA A 199 4.50 -3.14 11.30
C ALA A 199 4.30 -4.16 12.45
N GLY A 200 5.14 -5.21 12.51
CA GLY A 200 5.10 -6.21 13.57
C GLY A 200 4.32 -7.49 13.23
N PHE A 201 3.99 -7.73 11.96
CA PHE A 201 3.30 -8.97 11.58
C PHE A 201 4.31 -10.03 11.14
N ALA A 202 4.52 -11.09 11.93
CA ALA A 202 5.39 -12.21 11.56
C ALA A 202 4.88 -12.95 10.31
N ASN A 203 3.57 -12.92 10.08
CA ASN A 203 2.93 -13.38 8.85
C ASN A 203 1.98 -12.28 8.32
N PRO A 204 2.49 -11.31 7.56
CA PRO A 204 1.75 -10.11 7.15
C PRO A 204 0.41 -10.39 6.48
N PRO A 205 -0.56 -9.46 6.60
CA PRO A 205 -1.76 -9.47 5.77
C PRO A 205 -1.37 -9.37 4.28
N ARG A 206 -2.09 -10.10 3.44
CA ARG A 206 -1.93 -10.08 1.98
C ARG A 206 -3.17 -9.47 1.35
N ALA A 207 -3.06 -9.02 0.10
CA ALA A 207 -4.22 -8.57 -0.68
C ALA A 207 -5.38 -9.58 -0.68
N HIS A 208 -5.08 -10.89 -0.68
CA HIS A 208 -6.11 -11.94 -0.59
C HIS A 208 -6.80 -12.04 0.78
N ASP A 209 -6.13 -11.65 1.87
CA ASP A 209 -6.70 -11.66 3.21
C ASP A 209 -7.65 -10.46 3.39
N PHE A 210 -7.28 -9.29 2.86
CA PHE A 210 -8.18 -8.14 2.78
C PHE A 210 -9.37 -8.42 1.87
N ARG A 211 -9.12 -8.98 0.67
CA ARG A 211 -10.20 -9.37 -0.26
C ARG A 211 -11.20 -10.32 0.41
N ALA A 212 -10.75 -11.29 1.19
CA ALA A 212 -11.65 -12.20 1.90
C ALA A 212 -12.56 -11.45 2.87
N SER A 213 -12.01 -10.53 3.65
CA SER A 213 -12.79 -9.68 4.56
C SER A 213 -13.74 -8.74 3.83
N THR A 214 -13.31 -8.10 2.74
CA THR A 214 -14.17 -7.23 1.94
C THR A 214 -15.35 -8.01 1.38
N LEU A 215 -15.12 -9.18 0.79
CA LEU A 215 -16.18 -10.03 0.25
C LEU A 215 -17.14 -10.54 1.34
N TYR A 216 -16.63 -10.81 2.55
CA TYR A 216 -17.45 -11.16 3.70
C TYR A 216 -18.38 -9.99 4.10
N ARG A 217 -17.84 -8.77 4.21
CA ARG A 217 -18.62 -7.58 4.55
C ARG A 217 -19.65 -7.22 3.48
N VAL A 218 -19.25 -7.24 2.21
CA VAL A 218 -20.17 -7.01 1.08
C VAL A 218 -21.30 -8.04 1.11
N GLY A 219 -21.02 -9.31 1.41
CA GLY A 219 -22.06 -10.34 1.54
C GLY A 219 -22.99 -10.19 2.76
N LYS A 220 -22.62 -9.37 3.77
CA LYS A 220 -23.52 -9.01 4.87
C LYS A 220 -24.43 -7.83 4.51
N LEU A 221 -23.93 -6.91 3.70
CA LEU A 221 -24.58 -5.63 3.40
C LEU A 221 -25.38 -5.65 2.09
N HIS A 222 -25.04 -6.55 1.17
CA HIS A 222 -25.61 -6.62 -0.17
C HIS A 222 -26.00 -8.06 -0.52
N SER A 223 -26.74 -8.21 -1.64
CA SER A 223 -27.18 -9.52 -2.11
C SER A 223 -26.00 -10.39 -2.56
N GLU A 224 -26.23 -11.71 -2.64
CA GLU A 224 -25.23 -12.63 -3.22
C GLU A 224 -24.87 -12.24 -4.66
N ALA A 225 -25.87 -11.79 -5.44
CA ALA A 225 -25.67 -11.36 -6.82
C ALA A 225 -24.75 -10.14 -6.89
N ASP A 226 -24.98 -9.13 -6.03
CA ASP A 226 -24.14 -7.94 -5.96
C ASP A 226 -22.73 -8.30 -5.54
N ARG A 227 -22.57 -9.14 -4.51
CA ARG A 227 -21.25 -9.62 -4.09
C ARG A 227 -20.53 -10.35 -5.22
N ARG A 228 -21.23 -11.17 -6.00
CA ARG A 228 -20.65 -11.91 -7.12
C ARG A 228 -20.15 -10.96 -8.22
N ILE A 229 -20.95 -9.95 -8.58
CA ILE A 229 -20.57 -8.89 -9.52
C ILE A 229 -19.37 -8.11 -8.97
N PHE A 230 -19.47 -7.66 -7.71
CA PHE A 230 -18.42 -6.95 -6.98
C PHE A 230 -17.11 -7.77 -6.93
N ALA A 231 -17.19 -9.09 -6.79
CA ALA A 231 -16.06 -10.00 -6.76
C ALA A 231 -15.51 -10.34 -8.16
N GLY A 232 -16.23 -10.05 -9.25
CA GLY A 232 -15.89 -10.53 -10.59
C GLY A 232 -15.85 -12.05 -10.64
N GLN A 233 -16.89 -12.68 -10.12
CA GLN A 233 -17.07 -14.13 -10.09
C GLN A 233 -18.27 -14.51 -10.96
N SER A 234 -18.21 -15.64 -11.65
CA SER A 234 -19.35 -16.15 -12.44
C SER A 234 -20.26 -17.06 -11.61
N ASP A 235 -19.70 -17.71 -10.59
CA ASP A 235 -20.39 -18.62 -9.67
C ASP A 235 -20.09 -18.32 -8.20
N ASN A 236 -20.92 -18.85 -7.31
CA ASN A 236 -20.73 -18.73 -5.87
C ASN A 236 -19.73 -19.75 -5.30
N ARG A 237 -19.45 -20.84 -6.04
CA ARG A 237 -18.54 -21.90 -5.61
C ARG A 237 -17.16 -21.35 -5.24
N THR A 238 -16.71 -20.33 -5.99
CA THR A 238 -15.47 -19.62 -5.68
C THR A 238 -15.49 -18.97 -4.29
N TRP A 239 -16.60 -18.35 -3.90
CA TRP A 239 -16.77 -17.81 -2.55
C TRP A 239 -16.74 -18.93 -1.49
N ASP A 240 -17.60 -19.94 -1.64
CA ASP A 240 -17.78 -21.02 -0.65
C ASP A 240 -16.48 -21.80 -0.39
N THR A 241 -15.68 -21.98 -1.45
CA THR A 241 -14.46 -22.78 -1.40
C THR A 241 -13.24 -22.00 -0.90
N TYR A 242 -13.18 -20.68 -1.16
CA TYR A 242 -11.95 -19.90 -0.98
C TYR A 242 -12.05 -18.70 -0.05
N TYR A 243 -13.24 -18.14 0.19
CA TYR A 243 -13.38 -16.84 0.87
C TYR A 243 -14.36 -16.85 2.04
N ALA A 244 -15.33 -17.78 2.08
CA ALA A 244 -16.26 -17.90 3.19
C ALA A 244 -15.54 -18.15 4.53
N PRO A 245 -15.82 -17.35 5.58
CA PRO A 245 -15.30 -17.65 6.92
C PRO A 245 -15.92 -18.91 7.47
N ARG A 246 -15.16 -19.64 8.30
CA ARG A 246 -15.65 -20.80 9.04
C ARG A 246 -16.31 -20.43 10.37
N ILE A 247 -16.13 -19.17 10.79
CA ILE A 247 -16.80 -18.57 11.95
C ILE A 247 -17.69 -17.46 11.38
N ALA A 248 -18.94 -17.78 11.06
CA ALA A 248 -19.85 -16.87 10.35
C ALA A 248 -21.13 -16.54 11.12
N ALA A 249 -21.48 -17.33 12.14
CA ALA A 249 -22.72 -17.21 12.89
C ALA A 249 -22.46 -17.16 14.41
N ASP A 250 -23.29 -16.39 15.12
CA ASP A 250 -23.28 -16.34 16.58
C ASP A 250 -24.12 -17.50 17.13
N GLY A 251 -23.46 -18.63 17.37
CA GLY A 251 -24.11 -19.83 17.90
C GLY A 251 -24.74 -19.59 19.27
N GLN A 252 -24.05 -18.87 20.17
CA GLN A 252 -24.56 -18.60 21.52
C GLN A 252 -25.79 -17.69 21.48
N GLY A 253 -25.73 -16.59 20.73
CA GLY A 253 -26.87 -15.69 20.55
C GLY A 253 -28.08 -16.37 19.91
N SER A 254 -27.83 -17.32 18.99
CA SER A 254 -28.88 -18.09 18.32
C SER A 254 -29.58 -19.08 19.26
N VAL A 255 -28.82 -19.82 20.08
CA VAL A 255 -29.36 -20.82 21.01
C VAL A 255 -30.09 -20.16 22.18
N PHE A 256 -29.48 -19.16 22.82
CA PHE A 256 -30.03 -18.52 24.02
C PHE A 256 -30.93 -17.33 23.71
N ARG A 257 -31.30 -17.13 22.44
CA ARG A 257 -32.20 -16.06 21.95
C ARG A 257 -31.86 -14.70 22.56
N SER A 258 -30.61 -14.27 22.35
CA SER A 258 -30.13 -12.97 22.83
C SER A 258 -31.11 -11.86 22.44
N LYS A 259 -31.69 -11.16 23.43
CA LYS A 259 -32.57 -10.00 23.19
C LYS A 259 -31.87 -8.86 22.46
N ARG A 260 -30.53 -8.84 22.46
CA ARG A 260 -29.70 -7.83 21.80
C ARG A 260 -29.37 -8.20 20.34
N GLY A 261 -29.90 -9.31 19.83
CA GLY A 261 -29.55 -9.86 18.52
C GLY A 261 -28.18 -10.57 18.51
N PRO A 262 -27.74 -11.04 17.33
CA PRO A 262 -26.45 -11.70 17.14
C PRO A 262 -25.28 -10.76 17.44
N ARG A 263 -24.29 -11.23 18.21
CA ARG A 263 -23.04 -10.50 18.46
C ARG A 263 -22.09 -10.67 17.26
N THR A 264 -22.17 -9.77 16.30
CA THR A 264 -21.30 -9.79 15.12
C THR A 264 -19.87 -9.30 15.41
N ASN A 265 -19.69 -8.42 16.40
CA ASN A 265 -18.40 -7.89 16.79
C ASN A 265 -17.41 -8.97 17.26
N ILE A 266 -17.87 -9.94 18.08
CA ILE A 266 -17.01 -11.02 18.57
C ILE A 266 -16.55 -11.93 17.41
N ILE A 267 -17.41 -12.17 16.43
CA ILE A 267 -17.05 -12.92 15.21
C ILE A 267 -15.96 -12.19 14.46
N GLU A 268 -16.10 -10.88 14.27
CA GLU A 268 -15.10 -10.06 13.58
C GLU A 268 -13.77 -10.01 14.34
N HIS A 269 -13.80 -9.93 15.68
CA HIS A 269 -12.58 -10.06 16.49
C HIS A 269 -11.88 -11.42 16.32
N PHE A 270 -12.63 -12.53 16.26
CA PHE A 270 -12.03 -13.83 15.99
C PHE A 270 -11.46 -13.95 14.56
N LEU A 271 -12.09 -13.31 13.58
CA LEU A 271 -11.53 -13.22 12.23
C LEU A 271 -10.22 -12.41 12.23
N ASP A 272 -10.15 -11.33 13.01
CA ASP A 272 -8.94 -10.52 13.16
C ASP A 272 -7.78 -11.31 13.77
N LEU A 273 -8.06 -12.20 14.73
CA LEU A 273 -7.05 -13.09 15.35
C LEU A 273 -6.41 -14.08 14.36
N THR A 274 -6.92 -14.22 13.13
CA THR A 274 -6.25 -15.03 12.09
C THR A 274 -4.94 -14.40 11.60
N ILE A 275 -4.69 -13.13 11.93
CA ILE A 275 -3.45 -12.41 11.63
C ILE A 275 -2.97 -11.72 12.91
N LEU A 276 -1.98 -12.32 13.56
CA LEU A 276 -1.47 -11.80 14.83
C LEU A 276 -0.37 -10.75 14.61
N ARG A 277 -0.45 -9.67 15.38
CA ARG A 277 0.57 -8.63 15.46
C ARG A 277 1.41 -8.80 16.73
N ASN A 278 2.73 -8.78 16.57
CA ASN A 278 3.68 -8.62 17.66
C ASN A 278 4.38 -7.24 17.49
N PRO A 279 4.03 -6.22 18.29
CA PRO A 279 4.68 -4.90 18.21
C PRO A 279 6.19 -4.94 18.48
N ALA A 280 6.67 -5.94 19.22
CA ALA A 280 8.08 -6.16 19.55
C ALA A 280 8.77 -7.09 18.54
N LEU A 281 8.14 -7.43 17.41
CA LEU A 281 8.75 -8.30 16.40
C LEU A 281 10.09 -7.72 15.93
N LEU A 282 11.15 -8.52 16.09
CA LEU A 282 12.51 -8.17 15.67
C LEU A 282 12.54 -7.76 14.20
N GLN A 283 13.11 -6.59 13.90
CA GLN A 283 13.23 -6.07 12.53
C GLN A 283 14.62 -6.26 11.92
N ALA A 284 15.60 -6.49 12.77
CA ALA A 284 17.00 -6.72 12.42
C ALA A 284 17.59 -7.74 13.41
N LEU A 285 18.75 -8.29 13.05
CA LEU A 285 19.49 -9.17 13.94
C LEU A 285 19.96 -8.40 15.18
N PRO A 286 19.74 -8.91 16.40
CA PRO A 286 20.41 -8.42 17.61
C PRO A 286 21.93 -8.45 17.45
N ALA A 287 22.66 -7.62 18.22
CA ALA A 287 24.11 -7.46 18.06
C ALA A 287 24.88 -8.79 18.09
N GLU A 288 24.55 -9.69 19.01
CA GLU A 288 25.18 -11.01 19.11
C GLU A 288 24.90 -11.88 17.88
N SER A 289 23.63 -12.01 17.47
CA SER A 289 23.24 -12.74 16.27
C SER A 289 23.84 -12.11 15.01
N ARG A 290 24.03 -10.79 15.00
CA ARG A 290 24.68 -10.07 13.90
C ARG A 290 26.16 -10.42 13.80
N ALA A 291 26.88 -10.50 14.90
CA ALA A 291 28.28 -10.94 14.91
C ALA A 291 28.41 -12.36 14.36
N LYS A 292 27.61 -13.30 14.87
CA LYS A 292 27.55 -14.69 14.39
C LYS A 292 27.20 -14.79 12.90
N PHE A 293 26.26 -13.98 12.43
CA PHE A 293 25.89 -13.91 11.03
C PHE A 293 27.06 -13.42 10.15
N GLU A 294 27.77 -12.38 10.56
CA GLU A 294 28.92 -11.86 9.82
C GLU A 294 30.11 -12.84 9.83
N GLU A 295 30.26 -13.67 10.87
CA GLU A 295 31.28 -14.74 10.96
C GLU A 295 30.92 -16.00 10.14
N SER A 296 29.67 -16.14 9.70
CA SER A 296 29.26 -17.33 8.95
C SER A 296 30.01 -17.48 7.63
N GLN A 297 30.36 -18.73 7.28
CA GLN A 297 31.12 -19.04 6.08
C GLN A 297 30.50 -18.43 4.81
N ALA A 298 29.17 -18.52 4.66
CA ALA A 298 28.47 -17.96 3.51
C ALA A 298 28.64 -16.43 3.39
N ILE A 299 28.70 -15.70 4.51
CA ILE A 299 28.89 -14.25 4.49
C ILE A 299 30.35 -13.87 4.27
N GLN A 300 31.29 -14.64 4.83
CA GLN A 300 32.72 -14.49 4.57
C GLN A 300 33.07 -14.73 3.10
N GLU A 301 32.52 -15.77 2.47
CA GLU A 301 32.67 -16.05 1.03
C GLU A 301 32.12 -14.90 0.17
N LEU A 302 30.91 -14.41 0.49
CA LEU A 302 30.32 -13.26 -0.21
C LEU A 302 31.18 -12.00 -0.06
N ARG A 303 31.71 -11.74 1.14
CA ARG A 303 32.58 -10.59 1.39
C ARG A 303 33.88 -10.70 0.59
N ALA A 304 34.53 -11.85 0.60
CA ALA A 304 35.74 -12.10 -0.19
C ALA A 304 35.49 -11.96 -1.69
N GLU A 305 34.34 -12.41 -2.20
CA GLU A 305 33.97 -12.23 -3.61
C GLU A 305 33.73 -10.73 -3.95
N MET A 306 33.09 -9.98 -3.04
CA MET A 306 32.91 -8.54 -3.20
C MET A 306 34.23 -7.78 -3.19
N GLU A 307 35.18 -8.13 -2.31
CA GLU A 307 36.52 -7.53 -2.24
C GLU A 307 37.34 -7.82 -3.50
N LYS A 308 37.32 -9.05 -4.01
CA LYS A 308 37.95 -9.39 -5.30
C LYS A 308 37.42 -8.51 -6.43
N LEU A 309 36.12 -8.24 -6.40
CA LEU A 309 35.48 -7.38 -7.37
C LEU A 309 35.71 -5.89 -7.10
N GLN A 310 36.31 -5.43 -5.99
CA GLN A 310 36.57 -3.99 -5.76
C GLN A 310 37.74 -3.45 -6.61
N HIS A 311 38.69 -4.29 -7.00
CA HIS A 311 39.89 -3.88 -7.73
C HIS A 311 39.76 -3.93 -9.27
N GLY A 312 38.58 -4.23 -9.81
CA GLY A 312 38.35 -4.25 -11.27
C GLY A 312 38.06 -2.87 -11.88
N ASP A 313 37.86 -2.83 -13.20
CA ASP A 313 37.41 -1.63 -13.92
C ASP A 313 36.00 -1.21 -13.47
N ALA A 314 35.84 0.04 -13.03
CA ALA A 314 34.57 0.58 -12.53
C ALA A 314 33.52 0.76 -13.62
N SER A 315 33.93 0.77 -14.88
CA SER A 315 33.04 0.94 -16.03
C SER A 315 32.45 -0.36 -16.56
N ASP A 316 32.91 -1.54 -16.10
CA ASP A 316 32.42 -2.85 -16.57
C ASP A 316 30.98 -3.13 -16.08
N PRO A 317 29.98 -3.20 -17.00
CA PRO A 317 28.60 -3.49 -16.65
C PRO A 317 28.40 -4.88 -16.03
N LYS A 318 29.22 -5.87 -16.41
CA LYS A 318 29.11 -7.24 -15.87
C LYS A 318 29.54 -7.27 -14.41
N ARG A 319 30.65 -6.60 -14.08
CA ARG A 319 31.10 -6.39 -12.71
C ARG A 319 30.04 -5.68 -11.88
N ALA A 320 29.50 -4.56 -12.37
CA ALA A 320 28.48 -3.80 -11.65
C ALA A 320 27.24 -4.65 -11.33
N LYS A 321 26.76 -5.43 -12.30
CA LYS A 321 25.67 -6.38 -12.12
C LYS A 321 26.00 -7.46 -11.08
N LYS A 322 27.19 -8.04 -11.15
CA LYS A 322 27.63 -9.07 -10.21
C LYS A 322 27.73 -8.55 -8.78
N ILE A 323 28.28 -7.35 -8.58
CA ILE A 323 28.29 -6.68 -7.26
C ILE A 323 26.86 -6.50 -6.74
N GLN A 324 25.94 -6.07 -7.59
CA GLN A 324 24.53 -5.91 -7.23
C GLN A 324 23.89 -7.24 -6.80
N GLU A 325 24.17 -8.33 -7.52
CA GLU A 325 23.71 -9.68 -7.18
C GLU A 325 24.24 -10.14 -5.81
N LEU A 326 25.52 -9.91 -5.51
CA LEU A 326 26.12 -10.25 -4.22
C LEU A 326 25.48 -9.47 -3.07
N TYR A 327 25.26 -8.17 -3.24
CA TYR A 327 24.51 -7.37 -2.26
C TYR A 327 23.07 -7.86 -2.08
N GLN A 328 22.40 -8.27 -3.16
CA GLN A 328 21.05 -8.86 -3.07
C GLN A 328 21.07 -10.20 -2.33
N GLN A 329 22.08 -11.04 -2.56
CA GLN A 329 22.25 -12.32 -1.88
C GLN A 329 22.52 -12.14 -0.40
N ARG A 330 23.44 -11.25 -0.01
CA ARG A 330 23.68 -10.90 1.41
C ARG A 330 22.40 -10.42 2.09
N ARG A 331 21.65 -9.51 1.46
CA ARG A 331 20.34 -9.04 1.97
C ARG A 331 19.29 -10.14 2.03
N ARG A 332 19.40 -11.19 1.22
CA ARG A 332 18.50 -12.35 1.28
C ARG A 332 18.81 -13.19 2.51
N LEU A 333 20.08 -13.55 2.70
CA LEU A 333 20.56 -14.32 3.86
C LEU A 333 20.25 -13.60 5.18
N GLU A 334 20.49 -12.29 5.24
CA GLU A 334 20.17 -11.50 6.43
C GLU A 334 18.67 -11.53 6.76
N ARG A 335 17.81 -11.41 5.73
CA ARG A 335 16.36 -11.52 5.92
C ARG A 335 15.95 -12.93 6.35
N GLU A 336 16.60 -13.97 5.84
CA GLU A 336 16.35 -15.37 6.25
C GLU A 336 16.73 -15.58 7.72
N ALA A 337 17.90 -15.11 8.16
CA ALA A 337 18.32 -15.19 9.55
C ALA A 337 17.38 -14.43 10.51
N VAL A 338 16.91 -13.24 10.13
CA VAL A 338 15.90 -12.51 10.91
C VAL A 338 14.59 -13.29 11.00
N ARG A 339 14.20 -14.02 9.95
CA ARG A 339 12.96 -14.82 9.95
C ARG A 339 13.01 -16.02 10.87
N GLU A 340 14.17 -16.66 10.94
CA GLU A 340 14.40 -17.79 11.84
C GLU A 340 14.21 -17.35 13.30
N LEU A 341 14.87 -16.25 13.70
CA LEU A 341 14.70 -15.68 15.05
C LEU A 341 13.25 -15.25 15.33
N GLN A 342 12.55 -14.69 14.34
CA GLN A 342 11.14 -14.32 14.51
C GLN A 342 10.21 -15.52 14.66
N ALA A 343 10.55 -16.68 14.10
CA ALA A 343 9.76 -17.90 14.26
C ALA A 343 9.87 -18.47 15.68
N GLU A 344 11.03 -18.28 16.32
CA GLU A 344 11.30 -18.67 17.70
C GLU A 344 10.77 -17.65 18.72
N HIS A 345 10.63 -16.39 18.32
CA HIS A 345 10.17 -15.32 19.19
C HIS A 345 8.65 -15.36 19.43
N SER A 346 8.24 -15.81 20.62
CA SER A 346 6.83 -15.82 21.03
C SER A 346 6.31 -14.41 21.34
N ALA A 347 5.00 -14.18 21.20
CA ALA A 347 4.38 -12.92 21.60
C ALA A 347 4.44 -12.67 23.12
N SER A 348 4.74 -13.70 23.94
CA SER A 348 4.78 -13.64 25.40
C SER A 348 6.14 -13.20 25.98
N THR A 349 7.20 -13.14 25.18
CA THR A 349 8.51 -12.59 25.61
C THR A 349 8.55 -11.06 25.55
N ALA A 350 7.42 -10.42 25.20
CA ALA A 350 7.25 -8.98 25.10
C ALA A 350 6.99 -8.29 26.46
N GLU A 351 7.46 -8.85 27.58
CA GLU A 351 7.59 -8.08 28.81
C GLU A 351 8.79 -7.14 28.68
N ALA A 352 8.48 -5.84 28.58
CA ALA A 352 9.28 -4.75 29.12
C ALA A 352 10.74 -4.61 28.68
N THR A 353 11.12 -5.01 27.46
CA THR A 353 12.29 -4.38 26.81
C THR A 353 11.81 -3.30 25.87
N SER A 354 11.88 -2.07 26.39
CA SER A 354 11.70 -0.76 25.74
C SER A 354 12.63 -0.52 24.52
N GLN A 355 13.10 -1.55 23.83
CA GLN A 355 13.80 -1.38 22.56
C GLN A 355 12.77 -1.23 21.45
N LEU A 356 12.26 0.01 21.33
CA LEU A 356 11.53 0.48 20.15
C LEU A 356 12.24 -0.03 18.89
N CYS A 357 11.48 -0.66 17.99
CA CYS A 357 12.03 -1.26 16.79
C CYS A 357 12.91 -0.26 16.01
N TYR A 358 13.97 -0.75 15.34
CA TYR A 358 14.92 0.09 14.61
C TYR A 358 14.24 1.12 13.70
N HIS A 359 13.23 0.70 12.94
CA HIS A 359 12.52 1.60 12.02
C HIS A 359 11.77 2.72 12.75
N ARG A 360 11.10 2.42 13.86
CA ARG A 360 10.32 3.40 14.65
C ARG A 360 11.22 4.38 15.38
N SER A 361 12.19 3.87 16.14
CA SER A 361 13.12 4.72 16.89
C SER A 361 13.99 5.57 15.98
N TYR A 362 14.33 5.09 14.79
CA TYR A 362 15.13 5.86 13.85
C TYR A 362 14.30 6.96 13.17
N PHE A 363 13.10 6.65 12.66
CA PHE A 363 12.25 7.64 11.99
C PHE A 363 11.98 8.86 12.88
N ASP A 364 11.58 8.66 14.13
CA ASP A 364 11.32 9.77 15.07
C ASP A 364 12.54 10.67 15.28
N ARG A 365 13.75 10.10 15.23
CA ARG A 365 15.01 10.85 15.40
C ARG A 365 15.42 11.65 14.17
N VAL A 366 14.92 11.34 12.97
CA VAL A 366 15.42 11.92 11.72
C VAL A 366 14.33 12.52 10.84
N ARG A 367 13.04 12.37 11.19
CA ARG A 367 11.92 12.84 10.38
C ARG A 367 11.95 14.34 10.13
N TYR A 368 12.60 15.13 11.00
CA TYR A 368 12.86 16.55 10.77
C TYR A 368 13.67 16.86 9.50
N LEU A 369 14.37 15.88 8.93
CA LEU A 369 15.07 15.98 7.63
C LEU A 369 14.13 15.81 6.42
N MET A 370 12.88 15.43 6.66
CA MET A 370 11.84 15.15 5.66
C MET A 370 10.56 15.89 6.06
N PRO A 371 10.53 17.23 5.92
CA PRO A 371 9.50 18.07 6.54
C PRO A 371 8.07 17.70 6.11
N GLU A 372 7.86 17.30 4.86
CA GLU A 372 6.56 16.79 4.39
C GLU A 372 6.17 15.52 5.16
N ARG A 373 7.11 14.57 5.31
CA ARG A 373 6.84 13.31 6.02
C ARG A 373 6.64 13.52 7.52
N ASP A 374 7.35 14.47 8.13
CA ASP A 374 7.18 14.83 9.54
C ASP A 374 5.77 15.37 9.81
N ARG A 375 5.27 16.27 8.95
CA ARG A 375 3.89 16.76 9.03
C ARG A 375 2.87 15.64 8.80
N LEU A 376 3.05 14.85 7.73
CA LEU A 376 2.16 13.73 7.39
C LEU A 376 2.08 12.67 8.49
N ALA A 377 3.14 12.46 9.28
CA ALA A 377 3.16 11.52 10.41
C ALA A 377 2.09 11.85 11.47
N THR A 378 1.63 13.10 11.52
CA THR A 378 0.59 13.56 12.46
C THR A 378 -0.70 13.88 11.70
N ASP A 379 -0.61 14.66 10.62
CA ASP A 379 -1.77 15.23 9.93
C ASP A 379 -2.65 14.17 9.24
N LEU A 380 -2.06 13.07 8.74
CA LEU A 380 -2.83 11.98 8.12
C LEU A 380 -3.78 11.25 9.07
N PHE A 381 -3.52 11.32 10.38
CA PHE A 381 -4.28 10.61 11.41
C PHE A 381 -5.38 11.46 12.04
N GLN A 382 -5.50 12.73 11.64
CA GLN A 382 -6.57 13.59 12.11
C GLN A 382 -7.87 13.35 11.33
N SER A 383 -8.99 13.33 12.05
CA SER A 383 -10.32 13.19 11.47
C SER A 383 -10.81 14.53 10.93
N THR A 384 -10.75 14.70 9.61
CA THR A 384 -11.22 15.91 8.92
C THR A 384 -11.58 15.63 7.47
N GLY A 385 -12.27 16.58 6.83
CA GLY A 385 -12.60 16.50 5.41
C GLY A 385 -11.42 16.89 4.52
N LEU A 386 -11.33 16.26 3.35
CA LEU A 386 -10.29 16.52 2.35
C LEU A 386 -10.23 17.99 1.90
N ARG A 387 -11.39 18.66 1.87
CA ARG A 387 -11.55 20.05 1.41
C ARG A 387 -11.30 21.09 2.51
N GLY A 388 -10.98 20.67 3.73
CA GLY A 388 -10.60 21.59 4.82
C GLY A 388 -9.14 22.07 4.69
N GLU A 389 -8.75 23.04 5.52
CA GLU A 389 -7.37 23.58 5.54
C GLU A 389 -6.30 22.48 5.72
N LEU A 390 -6.57 21.55 6.63
CA LEU A 390 -5.68 20.43 6.90
C LEU A 390 -5.60 19.47 5.71
N GLY A 391 -6.72 19.15 5.08
CA GLY A 391 -6.75 18.32 3.87
C GLY A 391 -5.96 18.93 2.71
N HIS A 392 -6.05 20.26 2.51
CA HIS A 392 -5.22 20.99 1.54
C HIS A 392 -3.73 20.90 1.87
N ARG A 393 -3.37 21.07 3.15
CA ARG A 393 -1.96 20.96 3.60
C ARG A 393 -1.41 19.56 3.32
N VAL A 394 -2.15 18.52 3.71
CA VAL A 394 -1.78 17.12 3.47
C VAL A 394 -1.63 16.84 1.98
N LEU A 395 -2.54 17.33 1.14
CA LEU A 395 -2.40 17.20 -0.31
C LEU A 395 -1.14 17.88 -0.85
N ARG A 396 -0.80 19.08 -0.39
CA ARG A 396 0.45 19.75 -0.79
C ARG A 396 1.67 18.94 -0.41
N ASP A 397 1.70 18.37 0.80
CA ASP A 397 2.80 17.53 1.27
C ASP A 397 2.93 16.24 0.45
N LEU A 398 1.80 15.59 0.11
CA LEU A 398 1.81 14.41 -0.76
C LEU A 398 2.25 14.75 -2.19
N ILE A 399 1.79 15.86 -2.77
CA ILE A 399 2.21 16.33 -4.10
C ILE A 399 3.70 16.62 -4.12
N ALA A 400 4.23 17.28 -3.08
CA ALA A 400 5.67 17.53 -2.94
C ALA A 400 6.48 16.22 -2.90
N ILE A 401 6.01 15.21 -2.15
CA ILE A 401 6.66 13.89 -2.14
C ILE A 401 6.60 13.21 -3.52
N CYS A 402 5.51 13.39 -4.29
CA CYS A 402 5.43 12.86 -5.65
C CYS A 402 6.50 13.44 -6.60
N THR A 403 6.94 14.69 -6.38
CA THR A 403 7.93 15.37 -7.22
C THR A 403 9.37 15.25 -6.70
N GLN A 404 9.56 14.70 -5.50
CA GLN A 404 10.87 14.44 -4.92
C GLN A 404 11.60 13.30 -5.65
N THR A 405 12.92 13.46 -5.85
CA THR A 405 13.80 12.42 -6.38
C THR A 405 14.34 11.49 -5.29
N THR A 406 14.48 11.99 -4.05
CA THR A 406 14.99 11.24 -2.89
C THR A 406 14.16 11.57 -1.64
N GLU A 407 14.11 10.63 -0.69
CA GLU A 407 13.37 10.81 0.58
C GLU A 407 13.94 11.95 1.43
N VAL A 408 15.26 12.15 1.40
CA VAL A 408 15.95 13.27 2.03
C VAL A 408 16.60 14.10 0.92
N GLN A 409 16.15 15.34 0.75
CA GLN A 409 16.70 16.24 -0.27
C GLN A 409 18.05 16.82 0.16
N PHE A 410 18.18 17.27 1.41
CA PHE A 410 19.39 17.89 1.93
C PHE A 410 19.66 17.45 3.37
N ARG A 411 20.93 17.31 3.74
CA ARG A 411 21.33 17.18 5.14
C ARG A 411 21.49 18.58 5.73
N ARG A 412 21.12 18.77 7.00
CA ARG A 412 21.39 20.04 7.70
C ARG A 412 22.86 20.42 7.61
N GLY A 413 23.13 21.68 7.26
CA GLY A 413 24.46 22.23 7.00
C GLY A 413 24.94 22.04 5.56
N LEU A 414 24.22 21.28 4.73
CA LEU A 414 24.50 21.04 3.31
C LEU A 414 23.33 21.50 2.43
N GLU A 415 22.45 22.37 2.94
CA GLU A 415 21.46 23.05 2.12
C GLU A 415 22.17 23.88 1.03
N PRO A 416 21.61 24.03 -0.19
CA PRO A 416 22.30 24.69 -1.30
C PRO A 416 22.74 26.13 -1.00
N ASP A 417 21.96 26.83 -0.15
CA ASP A 417 22.22 28.18 0.34
C ASP A 417 23.30 28.24 1.44
N LYS A 418 23.64 27.10 2.05
CA LYS A 418 24.66 26.97 3.11
C LYS A 418 25.91 26.19 2.67
N CYS A 419 25.89 25.51 1.53
CA CYS A 419 27.06 24.85 0.95
C CYS A 419 27.99 25.92 0.38
N ASN A 420 29.13 26.17 1.03
CA ASN A 420 30.19 27.05 0.50
C ASN A 420 30.94 26.45 -0.70
N CYS A 421 30.48 25.30 -1.19
CA CYS A 421 31.07 24.47 -2.23
C CYS A 421 31.06 25.14 -3.61
N ASN A 422 30.17 26.13 -3.81
CA ASN A 422 30.06 26.93 -5.04
C ASN A 422 30.82 28.27 -4.98
N GLN A 423 31.54 28.56 -3.90
CA GLN A 423 32.27 29.83 -3.76
C GLN A 423 33.71 29.77 -4.33
N SER A 424 34.16 28.61 -4.82
CA SER A 424 35.51 28.42 -5.37
C SER A 424 35.61 28.45 -6.91
N GLU A 425 34.54 28.83 -7.62
CA GLU A 425 34.55 29.00 -9.10
C GLU A 425 34.04 30.39 -9.54
N LYS A 426 34.47 31.46 -8.86
CA LYS A 426 34.34 32.83 -9.38
C LYS A 426 35.66 33.54 -9.46
#